data_AF-A0A9D2LMF9-F1
#
_entry.id   AF-A0A9D2LMF9-F1
#
_cell.length_a   1.000
_cell.length_b   1.000
_cell.length_c   1.000
_cell.angle_alpha   90.00
_cell.angle_beta   90.00
_cell.angle_gamma   90.00
#
_symmetry.space_group_name_H-M   'P 1'
#
loop_
_entity.id
_entity.type
_entity.pdbx_description
1 polymer ?
#
loop_
_entity_poly.entity_id
_entity_poly.type
_entity_poly.pdbx_seq_one_letter_code
_entity_poly.pdbx_strand_id
1 'polypeptide(L)'
;MQRFRDFAAVYAIGSVGYSAVEILWRGFTHWTMAITGGVCFTLLHLLNGKMRKHPLWKKCLAGSGVITAVEFTAGCIVNLTFHMDVWDYSAMAGNLLGQICPLYSVLWFLLCIPVMWVSNALYRMKPNGKGLFRYLSESRLKQLYRR
;
A
#
# COMPACT_ATOMS: atom_id res chain seq x y z
N MET A 1 0.96 4.32 22.71
CA MET A 1 1.74 5.31 21.93
C MET A 1 2.71 4.71 20.91
N GLN A 2 3.53 3.68 21.23
CA GLN A 2 4.49 3.11 20.27
C GLN A 2 3.88 2.60 18.96
N ARG A 3 2.72 1.92 19.00
CA ARG A 3 2.02 1.45 17.79
C ARG A 3 1.64 2.58 16.83
N PHE A 4 1.19 3.71 17.36
CA PHE A 4 0.82 4.86 16.54
C PHE A 4 2.05 5.45 15.85
N ARG A 5 3.17 5.57 16.58
CA ARG A 5 4.45 6.02 16.02
C ARG A 5 4.96 5.12 14.90
N ASP A 6 4.80 3.81 15.05
CA ASP A 6 5.19 2.85 14.02
C ASP A 6 4.36 3.01 12.74
N PHE A 7 3.04 3.12 12.87
CA PHE A 7 2.16 3.36 11.72
C PHE A 7 2.40 4.72 11.10
N ALA A 8 2.65 5.75 11.90
CA ALA A 8 3.00 7.09 11.41
C ALA A 8 4.32 7.08 10.62
N ALA A 9 5.34 6.35 11.09
CA ALA A 9 6.61 6.23 10.37
C ALA A 9 6.43 5.47 9.04
N VAL A 10 5.69 4.35 9.05
CA VAL A 10 5.36 3.60 7.82
C VAL A 10 4.58 4.48 6.84
N TYR A 11 3.58 5.21 7.33
CA TYR A 11 2.80 6.13 6.52
C TYR A 11 3.68 7.23 5.91
N ALA A 12 4.55 7.87 6.71
CA ALA A 12 5.44 8.92 6.24
C ALA A 12 6.42 8.41 5.17
N ILE A 13 7.01 7.22 5.36
CA ILE A 13 7.88 6.58 4.36
C ILE A 13 7.10 6.33 3.07
N GLY A 14 5.87 5.82 3.16
CA GLY A 14 5.01 5.62 2.00
C GLY A 14 4.65 6.91 1.27
N SER A 15 4.32 7.96 2.03
CA SER A 15 3.93 9.27 1.51
C SER A 15 5.07 9.91 0.74
N VAL A 16 6.26 9.97 1.34
CA VAL A 16 7.47 10.52 0.70
C VAL A 16 7.91 9.64 -0.47
N GLY A 17 7.92 8.32 -0.29
CA GLY A 17 8.35 7.38 -1.32
C GLY A 17 7.47 7.43 -2.57
N TYR A 18 6.15 7.45 -2.40
CA TYR A 18 5.23 7.58 -3.53
C TYR A 18 5.39 8.92 -4.24
N SER A 19 5.43 10.02 -3.48
CA SER A 19 5.63 11.37 -4.04
C SER A 19 6.94 11.47 -4.82
N ALA A 20 8.02 10.85 -4.33
CA ALA A 20 9.30 10.81 -5.02
C ALA A 20 9.22 10.02 -6.34
N VAL A 21 8.57 8.85 -6.32
CA VAL A 21 8.34 8.05 -7.56
C VAL A 21 7.53 8.85 -8.56
N GLU A 22 6.49 9.56 -8.12
CA GLU A 22 5.65 10.37 -8.99
C GLU A 22 6.41 11.57 -9.57
N ILE A 23 7.22 12.27 -8.77
CA ILE A 23 8.09 13.36 -9.26
C ILE A 23 9.08 12.83 -10.29
N LEU A 24 9.68 11.65 -10.06
CA LEU A 24 10.61 11.05 -11.02
C LEU A 24 9.92 10.65 -12.33
N TRP A 25 8.65 10.25 -12.29
CA TRP A 25 7.90 9.79 -13.47
C TRP A 25 7.21 10.93 -14.24
N ARG A 26 6.63 11.91 -13.54
CA ARG A 26 5.77 12.97 -14.11
C ARG A 26 6.32 14.39 -13.94
N GLY A 27 7.34 14.59 -13.09
CA GLY A 27 7.93 15.90 -12.80
C GLY A 27 7.19 16.74 -11.75
N PHE A 28 5.98 16.33 -11.33
CA PHE A 28 5.20 17.00 -10.28
C PHE A 28 4.40 15.98 -9.46
N THR A 29 3.98 16.36 -8.26
CA THR A 29 3.11 15.54 -7.38
C THR A 29 2.01 16.41 -6.79
N HIS A 30 0.82 15.83 -6.63
CA HIS A 30 -0.28 16.48 -5.91
C HIS A 30 -0.29 16.05 -4.45
N TRP A 31 -0.70 16.95 -3.55
CA TRP A 31 -0.76 16.64 -2.11
C TRP A 31 -1.70 15.46 -1.80
N THR A 32 -2.72 15.22 -2.63
CA THR A 32 -3.60 14.04 -2.55
C THR A 32 -2.86 12.74 -2.81
N MET A 33 -1.83 12.75 -3.65
CA MET A 33 -1.01 11.60 -4.00
C MET A 33 -0.07 11.21 -2.87
N ALA A 34 0.44 12.19 -2.11
CA ALA A 34 1.16 11.94 -0.87
C ALA A 34 0.29 11.19 0.16
N ILE A 35 -1.01 11.51 0.23
CA ILE A 35 -1.97 10.79 1.08
C ILE A 35 -2.17 9.36 0.57
N THR A 36 -2.47 9.20 -0.72
CA THR A 36 -2.65 7.89 -1.37
C THR A 36 -1.43 6.98 -1.16
N GLY A 37 -0.22 7.51 -1.33
CA GLY A 37 1.03 6.79 -1.10
C GLY A 37 1.22 6.29 0.33
N GLY A 38 0.91 7.14 1.31
CA GLY A 38 0.97 6.78 2.73
C GLY A 38 -0.04 5.67 3.09
N VAL A 39 -1.26 5.77 2.55
CA VAL A 39 -2.31 4.74 2.72
C VAL A 39 -1.89 3.42 2.08
N CYS A 40 -1.45 3.45 0.81
CA CYS A 40 -0.98 2.28 0.08
C CYS A 40 0.13 1.55 0.84
N PHE A 41 1.20 2.25 1.23
CA PHE A 41 2.32 1.61 1.92
C PHE A 41 1.94 1.05 3.30
N THR A 42 1.05 1.74 4.03
CA THR A 42 0.54 1.25 5.32
C THR A 42 -0.26 -0.06 5.14
N LEU A 43 -1.14 -0.11 4.14
CA LEU A 43 -1.91 -1.31 3.83
C LEU A 43 -1.01 -2.45 3.36
N LEU A 44 0.00 -2.18 2.54
CA LEU A 44 1.00 -3.18 2.11
C LEU A 44 1.84 -3.68 3.28
N HIS A 45 2.21 -2.81 4.23
CA HIS A 45 2.93 -3.22 5.42
C HIS A 45 2.09 -4.17 6.29
N LEU A 46 0.79 -3.86 6.47
CA LEU A 46 -0.16 -4.74 7.15
C LEU A 46 -0.35 -6.07 6.42
N LEU A 47 -0.52 -6.03 5.09
CA LEU A 47 -0.66 -7.20 4.22
C LEU A 47 0.55 -8.12 4.35
N ASN A 48 1.77 -7.58 4.29
CA ASN A 48 3.00 -8.34 4.45
C ASN A 48 3.10 -9.00 5.83
N GLY A 49 2.61 -8.32 6.88
CA GLY A 49 2.48 -8.88 8.22
C GLY A 49 1.51 -10.06 8.27
N LYS A 50 0.33 -9.95 7.63
CA LYS A 50 -0.67 -11.03 7.54
C LYS A 50 -0.14 -12.23 6.78
N MET A 51 0.47 -11.97 5.62
CA MET A 51 0.86 -12.98 4.66
C MET A 51 2.31 -13.44 4.84
N ARG A 52 2.91 -13.26 6.02
CA ARG A 52 4.35 -13.46 6.24
C ARG A 52 4.87 -14.85 5.82
N LYS A 53 4.03 -15.89 5.94
CA LYS A 53 4.34 -17.28 5.57
C LYS A 53 4.12 -17.60 4.08
N HIS A 54 3.48 -16.72 3.32
CA HIS A 54 3.19 -16.94 1.91
C HIS A 54 4.39 -16.54 1.03
N PRO A 55 4.53 -17.16 -0.16
CA PRO A 55 5.56 -16.80 -1.12
C PRO A 55 5.38 -15.36 -1.63
N LEU A 56 6.49 -14.74 -2.05
CA LEU A 56 6.54 -13.33 -2.45
C LEU A 56 5.53 -12.98 -3.54
N TRP A 57 5.38 -13.84 -4.55
CA TRP A 57 4.45 -13.60 -5.66
C TRP A 57 2.98 -13.46 -5.20
N LYS A 58 2.54 -14.23 -4.19
CA LYS A 58 1.18 -14.09 -3.63
C LYS A 58 1.02 -12.75 -2.90
N LYS A 59 2.07 -12.28 -2.23
CA LYS A 59 2.08 -10.98 -1.57
C LYS A 59 2.04 -9.84 -2.58
N CYS A 60 2.83 -9.93 -3.65
CA CYS A 60 2.83 -8.93 -4.71
C CYS A 60 1.50 -8.90 -5.47
N LEU A 61 0.88 -10.06 -5.69
CA LEU A 61 -0.44 -10.15 -6.33
C LEU A 61 -1.52 -9.47 -5.47
N ALA A 62 -1.58 -9.84 -4.19
CA ALA A 62 -2.51 -9.20 -3.26
C ALA A 62 -2.20 -7.71 -3.05
N GLY A 63 -0.91 -7.33 -3.05
CA GLY A 63 -0.47 -5.95 -2.91
C GLY A 63 -0.84 -5.08 -4.10
N SER A 64 -0.64 -5.57 -5.32
CA SER A 64 -1.08 -4.91 -6.56
C SER A 64 -2.59 -4.69 -6.56
N GLY A 65 -3.38 -5.71 -6.15
CA GLY A 65 -4.82 -5.56 -6.02
C GLY A 65 -5.22 -4.48 -5.01
N VAL A 66 -4.53 -4.40 -3.86
CA VAL A 66 -4.76 -3.35 -2.86
C VAL A 66 -4.42 -1.96 -3.41
N ILE A 67 -3.26 -1.78 -4.07
CA ILE A 67 -2.89 -0.49 -4.67
C ILE A 67 -3.93 -0.07 -5.70
N THR A 68 -4.29 -0.99 -6.60
CA THR A 68 -5.28 -0.72 -7.66
C THR A 68 -6.64 -0.32 -7.08
N ALA A 69 -7.09 -0.96 -6.01
CA ALA A 69 -8.34 -0.60 -5.34
C ALA A 69 -8.28 0.79 -4.68
N VAL A 70 -7.15 1.12 -4.04
CA VAL A 70 -6.93 2.43 -3.43
C VAL A 70 -6.86 3.51 -4.49
N GLU A 71 -6.15 3.28 -5.59
CA GLU A 71 -6.06 4.22 -6.72
C GLU A 71 -7.42 4.45 -7.37
N PHE A 72 -8.20 3.40 -7.59
CA PHE A 72 -9.56 3.55 -8.11
C PHE A 72 -10.43 4.40 -7.19
N THR A 73 -10.38 4.13 -5.88
CA THR A 73 -11.15 4.89 -4.88
C THR A 73 -10.69 6.34 -4.82
N ALA A 74 -9.37 6.57 -4.81
CA ALA A 74 -8.79 7.90 -4.81
C ALA A 74 -9.15 8.66 -6.09
N GLY A 75 -9.10 8.03 -7.26
CA GLY A 75 -9.49 8.62 -8.53
C GLY A 75 -10.98 8.98 -8.57
N CYS A 76 -11.86 8.12 -8.03
CA CYS A 76 -13.28 8.44 -7.93
C CYS A 76 -13.54 9.67 -7.04
N ILE A 77 -12.80 9.82 -5.94
CA ILE A 77 -12.94 10.99 -5.07
C ILE A 77 -12.32 12.21 -5.76
N VAL A 78 -11.05 12.13 -6.11
CA VAL A 78 -10.23 13.27 -6.53
C VAL A 78 -10.58 13.74 -7.94
N ASN A 79 -10.75 12.82 -8.89
CA ASN A 79 -11.01 13.17 -10.29
C ASN A 79 -12.52 13.23 -10.59
N LEU A 80 -13.32 12.25 -10.12
CA LEU A 80 -14.77 12.26 -10.43
C LEU A 80 -15.58 13.18 -9.51
N THR A 81 -15.22 13.33 -8.23
CA THR A 81 -15.99 14.18 -7.30
C THR A 81 -15.47 15.61 -7.27
N PHE A 82 -14.15 15.79 -7.22
CA PHE A 82 -13.52 17.11 -7.11
C PHE A 82 -12.98 17.67 -8.43
N HIS A 83 -13.05 16.93 -9.53
CA HIS A 83 -12.60 17.36 -10.87
C HIS A 83 -11.19 17.95 -10.87
N MET A 84 -10.29 17.33 -10.10
CA MET A 84 -8.90 17.78 -9.98
C MET A 84 -7.99 17.27 -11.09
N ASP A 85 -8.47 16.36 -11.94
CA ASP A 85 -7.76 15.78 -13.09
C ASP A 85 -6.29 15.40 -12.80
N VAL A 86 -6.07 14.78 -11.64
CA VAL A 86 -4.73 14.48 -11.13
C VAL A 86 -4.06 13.42 -12.01
N TRP A 87 -4.82 12.53 -12.64
CA TRP A 87 -4.35 11.63 -13.70
C TRP A 87 -5.51 11.21 -14.61
N ASP A 88 -5.17 10.77 -15.82
CA ASP A 88 -6.14 10.26 -16.79
C ASP A 88 -5.57 9.02 -17.51
N TYR A 89 -6.24 7.88 -17.34
CA TYR A 89 -5.94 6.62 -18.04
C TYR A 89 -7.00 6.25 -19.08
N SER A 90 -7.89 7.17 -19.48
CA SER A 90 -8.98 6.90 -20.42
C SER A 90 -8.49 6.43 -21.79
N ALA A 91 -7.29 6.85 -22.20
CA ALA A 91 -6.65 6.42 -23.44
C ALA A 91 -5.99 5.03 -23.36
N MET A 92 -5.91 4.41 -22.17
CA MET A 92 -5.26 3.11 -21.98
C MET A 92 -6.23 1.95 -22.20
N ALA A 93 -5.76 0.88 -22.84
CA ALA A 93 -6.57 -0.32 -23.08
C ALA A 93 -6.99 -0.99 -21.76
N GLY A 94 -8.27 -1.31 -21.63
CA GLY A 94 -8.84 -1.96 -20.45
C GLY A 94 -8.94 -1.07 -19.21
N ASN A 95 -8.88 0.26 -19.37
CA ASN A 95 -9.07 1.18 -18.25
C ASN A 95 -10.49 1.07 -17.66
N LEU A 96 -10.61 1.40 -16.37
CA LEU A 96 -11.89 1.50 -15.67
C LEU A 96 -12.10 2.95 -15.24
N LEU A 97 -13.13 3.60 -15.82
CA LEU A 97 -13.50 5.01 -15.60
C LEU A 97 -12.34 6.01 -15.81
N GLY A 98 -11.34 5.64 -16.62
CA GLY A 98 -10.11 6.42 -16.75
C GLY A 98 -9.25 6.50 -15.48
N GLN A 99 -9.59 5.78 -14.41
CA GLN A 99 -8.94 5.91 -13.09
C GLN A 99 -7.90 4.83 -12.81
N ILE A 100 -8.08 3.62 -13.35
CA ILE A 100 -7.09 2.53 -13.26
C ILE A 100 -6.97 1.83 -14.62
N CYS A 101 -5.85 1.15 -14.86
CA CYS A 101 -5.72 0.24 -15.99
C CYS A 101 -4.86 -1.00 -15.65
N PRO A 102 -4.97 -2.08 -16.45
CA PRO A 102 -4.22 -3.31 -16.22
C PRO A 102 -2.70 -3.11 -16.31
N LEU A 103 -2.23 -2.22 -17.19
CA LEU A 103 -0.81 -1.92 -17.34
C LEU A 103 -0.21 -1.40 -16.02
N TYR A 104 -0.83 -0.40 -15.40
CA TYR A 104 -0.38 0.12 -14.11
C TYR A 104 -0.55 -0.90 -12.98
N SER A 105 -1.61 -1.72 -13.02
CA SER A 105 -1.78 -2.83 -12.06
C SER A 105 -0.59 -3.81 -12.08
N VAL A 106 -0.04 -4.10 -13.27
CA VAL A 106 1.16 -4.92 -13.43
C VAL A 106 2.42 -4.18 -12.95
N LEU A 107 2.55 -2.87 -13.22
CA LEU A 107 3.66 -2.08 -12.68
C LEU A 107 3.63 -2.07 -11.14
N TRP A 108 2.46 -1.96 -10.52
CA TRP A 108 2.30 -2.05 -9.07
C TRP A 108 2.68 -3.42 -8.52
N PHE A 109 2.42 -4.50 -9.28
CA PHE A 109 2.89 -5.83 -8.90
C PHE A 109 4.41 -5.91 -8.83
N LEU A 110 5.12 -5.31 -9.79
CA LEU A 110 6.58 -5.24 -9.79
C LEU A 110 7.09 -4.35 -8.66
N LEU A 111 6.47 -3.18 -8.46
CA LEU A 111 6.83 -2.24 -7.39
C LEU A 111 6.59 -2.82 -5.99
N CYS A 112 5.66 -3.77 -5.85
CA CYS A 112 5.49 -4.48 -4.59
C CYS A 112 6.76 -5.23 -4.15
N ILE A 113 7.63 -5.66 -5.06
CA ILE A 113 8.86 -6.41 -4.71
C ILE A 113 9.77 -5.60 -3.77
N PRO A 114 10.27 -4.40 -4.15
CA PRO A 114 11.09 -3.57 -3.26
C PRO A 114 10.31 -3.12 -2.02
N VAL A 115 9.01 -2.84 -2.15
CA VAL A 115 8.16 -2.44 -1.01
C VAL A 115 8.06 -3.55 0.05
N MET A 116 7.90 -4.81 -0.37
CA MET A 116 7.89 -5.97 0.53
C MET A 116 9.25 -6.14 1.22
N TRP A 117 10.35 -5.84 0.53
CA TRP A 117 11.70 -5.87 1.11
C TRP A 117 11.89 -4.80 2.19
N VAL A 118 11.53 -3.54 1.89
CA VAL A 118 11.55 -2.43 2.86
C VAL A 118 10.64 -2.74 4.06
N SER A 119 9.43 -3.22 3.80
CA SER A 119 8.48 -3.64 4.84
C SER A 119 9.07 -4.72 5.76
N ASN A 120 9.77 -5.70 5.20
CA ASN A 120 10.48 -6.71 5.98
C ASN A 120 11.65 -6.13 6.79
N ALA A 121 12.41 -5.18 6.23
CA ALA A 121 13.47 -4.49 6.94
C ALA A 121 12.92 -3.72 8.16
N LEU A 122 11.79 -3.01 7.99
CA LEU A 122 11.09 -2.33 9.08
C LEU A 122 10.61 -3.31 10.17
N TYR A 123 10.17 -4.52 9.79
CA TYR A 123 9.85 -5.57 10.75
C TYR A 123 11.07 -6.12 11.50
N ARG A 124 12.27 -6.07 10.90
CA ARG A 124 13.54 -6.54 11.50
C ARG A 124 14.17 -5.49 12.43
N MET A 125 14.06 -4.21 12.09
CA MET A 125 14.63 -3.11 12.88
C MET A 125 13.91 -2.87 14.21
N LYS A 126 12.72 -3.45 14.43
CA LYS A 126 12.05 -3.36 15.74
C LYS A 126 12.75 -4.25 16.78
N PRO A 127 13.30 -3.68 17.86
CA PRO A 127 14.12 -4.38 18.86
C PRO A 127 13.34 -5.33 19.80
N ASN A 128 12.14 -5.79 19.41
CA ASN A 128 11.40 -6.79 20.17
C ASN A 128 10.74 -7.77 19.20
N GLY A 129 11.43 -8.89 18.96
CA GLY A 129 11.15 -9.95 17.97
C GLY A 129 9.84 -10.73 18.11
N LYS A 130 8.76 -10.11 18.56
CA LYS A 130 7.40 -10.65 18.46
C LYS A 130 6.63 -9.79 17.47
N GLY A 131 6.63 -10.22 16.20
CA GLY A 131 5.83 -9.56 15.17
C GLY A 131 4.39 -9.38 15.66
N LEU A 132 3.91 -8.14 15.69
CA LEU A 132 2.59 -7.74 16.19
C LEU A 132 1.46 -8.60 15.59
N PHE A 133 1.64 -9.07 14.36
CA PHE A 133 0.72 -9.98 13.70
C PHE A 133 0.63 -11.37 14.34
N ARG A 134 1.74 -11.88 14.89
CA ARG A 134 1.80 -13.11 15.68
C ARG A 134 1.07 -12.93 17.02
N TYR A 135 1.21 -11.77 17.65
CA TYR A 135 0.48 -11.46 18.89
C TYR A 135 -1.04 -11.33 18.65
N LEU A 136 -1.45 -10.60 17.61
CA LEU A 136 -2.87 -10.39 17.28
C LEU A 136 -3.58 -11.66 16.78
N SER A 137 -2.87 -12.55 16.09
CA SER A 137 -3.38 -13.87 15.69
C SER A 137 -3.55 -14.77 16.91
N GLU A 138 -2.53 -14.87 17.78
CA GLU A 138 -2.61 -15.72 18.96
C GLU A 138 -3.60 -15.22 20.01
N SER A 139 -3.77 -13.91 20.19
CA SER A 139 -4.76 -13.36 21.13
C SER A 139 -6.19 -13.56 20.63
N ARG A 140 -6.45 -13.49 19.32
CA ARG A 140 -7.77 -13.79 18.75
C ARG A 140 -8.08 -15.29 18.80
N LEU A 141 -7.12 -16.15 18.47
CA LEU A 141 -7.30 -17.61 18.54
C LEU A 141 -7.50 -18.09 19.99
N LYS A 142 -6.79 -17.50 20.95
CA LYS A 142 -6.98 -17.80 22.38
C LYS A 142 -8.29 -17.30 22.94
N GLN A 143 -8.93 -16.28 22.36
CA GLN A 143 -10.28 -15.86 22.75
C GLN A 143 -11.37 -16.72 22.08
N LEU A 144 -11.14 -17.18 20.86
CA LEU A 144 -12.11 -18.00 20.12
C LEU A 144 -12.14 -19.46 20.60
N TYR A 145 -11.01 -19.99 21.09
CA TYR A 145 -10.87 -21.36 21.60
C TYR A 145 -11.06 -21.47 23.13
N ARG A 146 -11.35 -20.35 23.80
CA ARG A 146 -11.65 -20.29 25.25
C ARG A 146 -13.15 -20.01 25.49
N ARG A 147 -13.97 -20.42 24.54
CA ARG A 147 -15.41 -20.71 24.64
C ARG A 147 -15.60 -22.16 24.24
#